data_AF-A0A9P6JRC4-F1
#
_entry.id   AF-A0A9P6JRC4-F1
#
_cell.length_a   1.000
_cell.length_b   1.000
_cell.length_c   1.000
_cell.angle_alpha   90.00
_cell.angle_beta   90.00
_cell.angle_gamma   90.00
#
_symmetry.space_group_name_H-M   'P 1'
#
loop_
_entity.id
_entity.type
_entity.pdbx_description
1 polymer ?
#
loop_
_entity_poly.entity_id
_entity_poly.type
_entity_poly.pdbx_seq_one_letter_code
_entity_poly.pdbx_strand_id
1 'polypeptide(L)' 'MPNDGSNPVIANSTRIWELNVHWTLYSQCGVWDPRGRKVDVWECVQDHESSPGTQPPNQLYWRYIARR' A
#
# COMPACT_ATOMS: atom_id res chain seq x y z
N MET A 1 -29.76 -0.17 -0.43
CA MET A 1 -28.44 0.47 -0.34
C MET A 1 -27.49 -0.43 -1.12
N PRO A 2 -26.85 0.03 -2.21
CA PRO A 2 -26.02 -0.86 -3.00
C PRO A 2 -24.75 -1.19 -2.21
N ASN A 3 -24.53 -2.48 -2.01
CA ASN A 3 -23.26 -3.05 -1.57
C ASN A 3 -22.26 -2.86 -2.71
N ASP A 4 -21.57 -1.72 -2.77
CA ASP A 4 -20.52 -1.52 -3.76
C ASP A 4 -19.28 -2.25 -3.25
N GLY A 5 -19.06 -3.46 -3.79
CA GLY A 5 -17.80 -4.19 -3.69
C GLY A 5 -16.72 -3.47 -4.49
N SER A 6 -16.43 -2.22 -4.16
CA SER A 6 -15.37 -1.40 -4.75
C SER A 6 -14.05 -2.03 -4.34
N ASN A 7 -13.58 -2.99 -5.14
CA ASN A 7 -12.18 -3.35 -5.10
C ASN A 7 -11.38 -2.06 -5.27
N PRO A 8 -10.43 -1.77 -4.37
CA PRO A 8 -9.62 -0.56 -4.45
C PRO A 8 -9.00 -0.49 -5.84
N VAL A 9 -9.30 0.59 -6.58
CA VAL A 9 -8.78 0.81 -7.92
C VAL A 9 -7.27 0.99 -7.78
N ILE A 10 -6.51 -0.04 -8.16
CA ILE A 10 -5.06 0.04 -8.11
C ILE A 10 -4.61 0.97 -9.23
N ALA A 11 -3.86 2.02 -8.89
CA ALA A 11 -3.30 2.93 -9.87
C ALA A 11 -2.47 2.16 -10.91
N ASN A 12 -2.45 2.64 -12.16
CA ASN A 12 -1.66 2.02 -13.23
C ASN A 12 -0.18 1.91 -12.82
N SER A 13 0.35 2.98 -12.19
CA SER A 13 1.66 3.00 -11.56
C SER A 13 1.53 3.06 -10.04
N THR A 14 2.05 2.06 -9.36
CA THR A 14 2.19 2.02 -7.89
C THR A 14 3.66 2.25 -7.56
N ARG A 15 3.95 3.35 -6.84
CA ARG A 15 5.31 3.66 -6.38
C ARG A 15 5.78 2.55 -5.43
N ILE A 16 7.06 2.20 -5.45
CA ILE A 16 7.61 1.28 -4.45
C ILE A 16 7.61 1.92 -3.07
N TRP A 17 7.54 1.13 -2.00
CA TRP A 17 7.72 1.71 -0.67
C TRP A 17 9.15 2.25 -0.51
N GLU A 18 9.27 3.50 -0.05
CA GLU A 18 10.54 4.23 0.06
C GLU A 18 10.60 5.02 1.38
N LEU A 19 11.81 5.15 1.95
CA LEU A 19 12.08 5.93 3.15
C LEU A 19 12.06 7.44 2.88
N ASN A 20 11.67 8.23 3.89
CA ASN A 20 11.58 9.69 3.85
C ASN A 20 10.62 10.21 2.76
N VAL A 21 9.66 9.38 2.35
CA VAL A 21 8.57 9.75 1.46
C VAL A 21 7.33 10.01 2.28
N HIS A 22 6.67 11.13 2.02
CA HIS A 22 5.37 11.43 2.57
C HIS A 22 4.28 10.68 1.79
N TRP A 23 3.50 9.86 2.50
CA TRP A 23 2.41 9.08 1.94
C TRP A 23 1.08 9.63 2.44
N THR A 24 0.34 10.24 1.52
CA THR A 24 -1.00 10.75 1.82
C THR A 24 -1.99 9.61 2.02
N LEU A 25 -3.10 9.90 2.69
CA LEU A 25 -4.21 8.96 2.84
C LEU A 25 -4.66 8.41 1.47
N TYR A 26 -4.86 7.10 1.40
CA TYR A 26 -5.17 6.30 0.20
C TYR A 26 -4.09 6.25 -0.88
N SER A 27 -2.89 6.79 -0.63
CA SER A 27 -1.75 6.55 -1.52
C SER A 27 -1.38 5.07 -1.53
N GLN A 28 -0.96 4.57 -2.69
CA GLN A 28 -0.65 3.15 -2.87
C GLN A 28 0.85 2.93 -3.03
N CYS A 29 1.38 1.94 -2.33
CA CYS A 29 2.76 1.50 -2.46
C CYS A 29 2.86 0.01 -2.83
N GLY A 30 3.91 -0.34 -3.57
CA GLY A 30 4.27 -1.71 -3.92
C GLY A 30 5.45 -2.21 -3.10
N VAL A 31 5.35 -3.44 -2.59
CA VAL A 31 6.44 -4.14 -1.89
C VAL A 31 6.68 -5.47 -2.59
N TRP A 32 7.94 -5.76 -2.93
CA TRP A 32 8.32 -7.04 -3.51
C TRP A 32 8.30 -8.14 -2.45
N ASP A 33 7.48 -9.18 -2.67
CA ASP A 33 7.49 -10.40 -1.86
C ASP A 33 8.48 -11.41 -2.46
N PRO A 34 9.64 -11.65 -1.83
CA PRO A 34 10.64 -12.58 -2.34
C PRO A 34 10.16 -14.04 -2.32
N ARG A 35 9.15 -14.38 -1.50
CA ARG A 35 8.62 -15.75 -1.39
C ARG A 35 7.69 -16.06 -2.56
N GLY A 36 6.74 -15.17 -2.83
CA GLY A 36 5.79 -15.30 -3.92
C GLY A 36 6.33 -14.88 -5.28
N ARG A 37 7.47 -14.17 -5.33
CA ARG A 37 8.02 -13.51 -6.54
C ARG A 37 7.00 -12.59 -7.21
N LYS A 38 6.25 -11.86 -6.37
CA LYS A 38 5.13 -11.01 -6.76
C LYS A 38 5.21 -9.67 -6.02
N VAL A 39 4.48 -8.68 -6.52
CA VAL A 39 4.39 -7.37 -5.86
C VAL A 39 3.11 -7.34 -5.05
N ASP A 40 3.25 -7.20 -3.74
CA ASP A 40 2.13 -6.89 -2.86
C ASP A 40 1.87 -5.39 -2.90
N VAL A 41 0.62 -5.03 -3.16
CA VAL A 41 0.18 -3.64 -3.19
C VAL A 41 -0.54 -3.33 -1.89
N TRP A 42 -0.13 -2.22 -1.28
CA TRP A 42 -0.64 -1.71 -0.03
C TRP A 42 -1.17 -0.30 -0.22
N GLU A 43 -2.19 0.05 0.53
CA GLU A 43 -2.80 1.36 0.54
C GLU A 43 -2.60 2.02 1.90
N CYS A 44 -2.17 3.27 1.90
CA CYS A 44 -1.96 4.08 3.08
C CYS A 44 -3.31 4.39 3.73
N VAL A 45 -3.52 3.96 4.97
CA VAL A 45 -4.74 4.24 5.74
C VAL A 45 -4.58 5.39 6.72
N GLN A 46 -3.36 5.92 6.85
CA GLN A 46 -3.05 7.05 7.71
C GLN A 46 -1.93 7.88 7.10
N ASP A 47 -2.18 9.18 6.90
CA ASP A 47 -1.19 10.14 6.44
C ASP A 47 0.05 10.13 7.35
N HIS A 48 1.23 9.89 6.76
CA HIS A 48 2.49 9.82 7.50
C HIS A 48 3.72 10.00 6.61
N GLU A 49 4.86 10.28 7.24
CA GLU A 49 6.17 10.20 6.59
C GLU A 49 6.77 8.80 6.81
N SER A 50 7.26 8.18 5.74
CA SER A 50 7.86 6.86 5.82
C SER A 50 9.19 6.89 6.58
N SER A 51 9.24 6.16 7.67
CA SER A 51 10.42 6.00 8.52
C SER A 51 10.65 4.51 8.81
N PRO A 52 11.84 4.12 9.31
CA PRO A 52 12.10 2.72 9.64
C PRO A 52 11.02 2.16 10.59
N GLY A 53 10.38 1.07 10.18
CA GLY A 53 9.28 0.44 10.94
C GLY A 53 7.86 0.85 10.51
N THR A 54 7.70 1.87 9.67
CA THR A 54 6.38 2.19 9.07
C THR A 54 6.10 1.43 7.78
N GLN A 55 7.04 0.62 7.27
CA GLN A 55 6.85 -0.15 6.04
C GLN A 55 5.76 -1.23 6.15
N PRO A 56 5.11 -1.60 5.04
CA PRO A 56 4.32 -2.81 5.00
C PRO A 56 5.17 -4.05 5.33
N PRO A 57 4.63 -5.05 6.05
CA PRO A 57 3.24 -5.18 6.52
C PRO A 57 3.02 -4.55 7.91
N ASN A 58 2.65 -3.26 7.96
CA ASN A 58 2.29 -2.56 9.19
C ASN A 58 0.84 -2.06 9.08
N GLN A 59 -0.08 -2.74 9.77
CA GLN A 59 -1.53 -2.49 9.69
C GLN A 59 -1.97 -1.14 10.29
N LEU A 60 -1.10 -0.45 11.04
CA LEU A 60 -1.38 0.89 11.54
C LEU A 60 -1.39 1.92 10.39
N TYR A 61 -0.52 1.72 9.39
CA TYR A 61 -0.33 2.66 8.28
C TYR A 61 -0.79 2.10 6.94
N TRP A 62 -0.84 0.78 6.79
CA TRP A 62 -1.04 0.11 5.50
C TRP A 62 -2.13 -0.95 5.54
N ARG A 63 -3.01 -0.90 4.53
CA ARG A 63 -4.01 -1.91 4.23
C ARG A 63 -3.60 -2.68 2.98
N TYR A 64 -3.55 -4.01 3.07
CA TYR A 64 -3.33 -4.84 1.90
C TYR A 64 -4.52 -4.72 0.94
N ILE A 65 -4.24 -4.44 -0.33
CA ILE A 65 -5.28 -4.25 -1.34
C ILE A 65 -5.25 -5.32 -2.42
N ALA A 66 -4.06 -5.73 -2.89
CA ALA A 66 -3.94 -6.72 -3.96
C ALA A 66 -2.51 -7.24 -4.11
N ARG A 67 -2.34 -8.21 -5.02
CA ARG A 67 -1.05 -8.75 -5.44
C ARG A 67 -0.98 -8.80 -6.96
N ARG A 68 0.14 -8.34 -7.52
CA ARG A 68 0.50 -8.38 -8.95
C ARG A 68 1.54 -9.47 -9.20
#